data_AF-A0A944Z9J0-F1
#
_entry.id   AF-A0A944Z9J0-F1
#
_cell.length_a   1.000
_cell.length_b   1.000
_cell.length_c   1.000
_cell.angle_alpha   90.00
_cell.angle_beta   90.00
_cell.angle_gamma   90.00
#
_symmetry.space_group_name_H-M   'P 1'
#
loop_
_entity.id
_entity.type
_entity.pdbx_description
1 polymer ?
#
loop_
_entity_poly.entity_id
_entity_poly.type
_entity_poly.pdbx_seq_one_letter_code
_entity_poly.pdbx_strand_id
1 'polypeptide(L)'
;MTDLLRKCNYDIIFVPLYEGGHYQHDMTNFIVSRACIKSGTKSLLYECPEYNAFYSLKNTPGKILSLISKLIPFFEFNSPPSFIRNGNRLYLDMSDEELALKRHMLQLFVSQDVKGLLDLYGHKDSYQIYTDYDYSKPPFGYDGSIAEHVNSLKTIPVLRSFLWWIFGKTKTRHPDPDYMITKIKIDTEG
;
A
#
# COMPACT_ATOMS: atom_id res chain seq x y z
N MET A 1 -8.55 2.19 -21.45
CA MET A 1 -8.82 1.09 -20.49
C MET A 1 -10.13 0.37 -20.83
N THR A 2 -11.28 1.05 -20.92
CA THR A 2 -12.58 0.44 -21.27
C THR A 2 -12.54 -0.43 -22.53
N ASP A 3 -11.93 0.05 -23.62
CA ASP A 3 -11.81 -0.73 -24.87
C ASP A 3 -10.97 -2.00 -24.69
N LEU A 4 -9.92 -1.95 -23.85
CA LEU A 4 -9.09 -3.11 -23.52
C LEU A 4 -9.92 -4.15 -22.74
N LEU A 5 -10.66 -3.71 -21.73
CA LEU A 5 -11.51 -4.58 -20.91
C LEU A 5 -12.67 -5.20 -21.69
N ARG A 6 -13.15 -4.53 -22.75
CA ARG A 6 -14.17 -5.09 -23.65
C ARG A 6 -13.59 -6.10 -24.64
N LYS A 7 -12.38 -5.86 -25.13
CA LYS A 7 -11.69 -6.75 -26.07
C LYS A 7 -11.15 -8.01 -25.39
N CYS A 8 -10.63 -7.83 -24.18
CA CYS A 8 -10.00 -8.89 -23.42
C CYS A 8 -10.95 -9.30 -22.29
N ASN A 9 -11.57 -10.47 -22.42
CA ASN A 9 -12.48 -11.02 -21.41
C ASN A 9 -11.69 -11.60 -20.23
N TYR A 10 -11.09 -10.72 -19.41
CA TYR A 10 -10.35 -11.14 -18.21
C TYR A 10 -11.31 -11.68 -17.15
N ASP A 11 -10.95 -12.79 -16.50
CA ASP A 11 -11.71 -13.28 -15.34
C ASP A 11 -11.32 -12.54 -14.06
N ILE A 12 -10.05 -12.16 -13.95
CA ILE A 12 -9.45 -11.54 -12.75
C ILE A 12 -8.58 -10.36 -13.16
N ILE A 13 -8.67 -9.27 -12.42
CA ILE A 13 -7.86 -8.06 -12.59
C ILE A 13 -7.22 -7.73 -11.25
N PHE A 14 -5.90 -7.50 -11.25
CA PHE A 14 -5.16 -6.99 -10.11
C PHE A 14 -4.78 -5.53 -10.34
N VAL A 15 -4.99 -4.67 -9.34
CA VAL A 15 -4.60 -3.25 -9.37
C VAL A 15 -3.80 -2.88 -8.11
N PRO A 16 -2.99 -1.81 -8.14
CA PRO A 16 -2.41 -1.28 -6.91
C PRO A 16 -3.51 -0.89 -5.92
N LEU A 17 -3.31 -1.13 -4.64
CA LEU A 17 -4.22 -0.71 -3.59
C LEU A 17 -4.30 0.82 -3.54
N TYR A 18 -5.49 1.36 -3.31
CA TYR A 18 -5.66 2.78 -3.01
C TYR A 18 -5.06 3.07 -1.62
N GLU A 19 -3.90 3.74 -1.52
CA GLU A 19 -3.14 3.85 -0.25
C GLU A 19 -2.91 5.31 0.18
N GLY A 20 -3.10 6.29 -0.71
CA GLY A 20 -3.03 7.72 -0.37
C GLY A 20 -1.62 8.26 -0.15
N GLY A 21 -0.59 7.45 -0.42
CA GLY A 21 0.83 7.82 -0.33
C GLY A 21 1.52 7.93 -1.69
N HIS A 22 0.95 7.36 -2.76
CA HIS A 22 1.54 7.36 -4.09
C HIS A 22 0.47 7.61 -5.17
N TYR A 23 0.39 8.85 -5.65
CA TYR A 23 -0.69 9.31 -6.54
C TYR A 23 -0.86 8.44 -7.80
N GLN A 24 0.22 7.85 -8.33
CA GLN A 24 0.15 6.97 -9.51
C GLN A 24 -0.56 5.66 -9.20
N HIS A 25 -0.38 5.11 -7.99
CA HIS A 25 -1.07 3.90 -7.55
C HIS A 25 -2.55 4.19 -7.38
N ASP A 26 -2.86 5.29 -6.68
CA ASP A 26 -4.23 5.72 -6.42
C ASP A 26 -5.00 6.03 -7.71
N MET A 27 -4.36 6.74 -8.66
CA MET A 27 -4.95 7.06 -9.95
C MET A 27 -5.14 5.81 -10.82
N THR A 28 -4.21 4.85 -10.77
CA THR A 28 -4.36 3.58 -11.50
C THR A 28 -5.55 2.79 -10.98
N ASN A 29 -5.69 2.69 -9.66
CA ASN A 29 -6.83 2.02 -9.02
C ASN A 29 -8.17 2.68 -9.44
N PHE A 30 -8.24 4.02 -9.34
CA PHE A 30 -9.43 4.77 -9.75
C PHE A 30 -9.77 4.55 -11.22
N ILE A 31 -8.81 4.67 -12.14
CA ILE A 31 -9.06 4.54 -13.57
C ILE A 31 -9.56 3.13 -13.91
N VAL A 32 -8.94 2.09 -13.33
CA VAL A 32 -9.33 0.70 -13.62
C VAL A 32 -10.68 0.37 -13.01
N SER A 33 -10.95 0.77 -11.77
CA SER A 33 -12.25 0.54 -11.11
C SER A 33 -13.40 1.19 -11.89
N ARG A 34 -13.23 2.46 -12.30
CA ARG A 34 -14.21 3.16 -13.16
C ARG A 34 -14.33 2.54 -14.55
N ALA A 35 -13.23 2.07 -15.12
CA ALA A 35 -13.26 1.41 -16.42
C ALA A 35 -14.04 0.09 -16.37
N CYS A 36 -13.91 -0.70 -15.30
CA CYS A 36 -14.66 -1.95 -15.11
C CYS A 36 -16.17 -1.69 -15.03
N ILE A 37 -16.58 -0.67 -14.27
CA ILE A 37 -17.98 -0.24 -14.17
C ILE A 37 -18.50 0.18 -15.55
N LYS A 38 -17.77 1.07 -16.24
CA LYS A 38 -18.17 1.60 -17.56
C LYS A 38 -18.14 0.57 -18.69
N SER A 39 -17.29 -0.43 -18.61
CA SER A 39 -17.25 -1.52 -19.60
C SER A 39 -18.35 -2.56 -19.38
N GLY A 40 -18.96 -2.61 -18.18
CA GLY A 40 -19.87 -3.69 -17.79
C GLY A 40 -19.16 -5.02 -17.60
N THR A 41 -17.85 -5.00 -17.36
CA THR A 41 -17.02 -6.19 -17.22
C THR A 41 -17.34 -6.88 -15.89
N LYS A 42 -17.45 -8.21 -15.91
CA LYS A 42 -17.75 -9.05 -14.73
C LYS A 42 -16.51 -9.62 -14.03
N SER A 43 -15.31 -9.14 -14.38
CA SER A 43 -14.06 -9.59 -13.76
C SER A 43 -14.06 -9.37 -12.26
N LEU A 44 -13.42 -10.27 -11.53
CA LEU A 44 -13.08 -10.06 -10.13
C LEU A 44 -11.94 -9.06 -10.03
N LEU A 45 -12.17 -7.96 -9.30
CA LEU A 45 -11.15 -6.93 -9.07
C LEU A 45 -10.50 -7.16 -7.70
N TYR A 46 -9.19 -7.40 -7.71
CA TYR A 46 -8.36 -7.51 -6.53
C TYR A 46 -7.33 -6.38 -6.49
N GLU A 47 -6.86 -6.09 -5.29
CA GLU A 47 -5.93 -5.01 -5.02
C GLU A 47 -4.68 -5.54 -4.35
N CYS A 48 -3.53 -5.05 -4.79
CA CYS A 48 -2.21 -5.41 -4.29
C CYS A 48 -1.62 -4.22 -3.55
N PRO A 49 -1.32 -4.34 -2.25
CA PRO A 49 -0.67 -3.27 -1.50
C PRO A 49 0.74 -3.01 -2.02
N GLU A 50 1.16 -1.74 -2.01
CA GLU A 50 2.51 -1.33 -2.39
C GLU A 50 3.51 -2.00 -1.45
N TYR A 51 3.22 -2.02 -0.15
CA TYR A 51 4.07 -2.67 0.82
C TYR A 51 3.59 -4.09 1.10
N ASN A 52 4.37 -5.07 0.65
CA ASN A 52 4.12 -6.48 0.98
C ASN A 52 4.56 -6.78 2.43
N ALA A 53 3.57 -6.71 3.33
CA ALA A 53 3.69 -7.12 4.71
C ALA A 53 3.50 -8.65 4.81
N PHE A 54 4.40 -9.41 4.18
CA PHE A 54 4.44 -10.86 4.34
C PHE A 54 5.01 -11.21 5.71
N TYR A 55 4.19 -11.84 6.56
CA TYR A 55 4.54 -12.24 7.93
C TYR A 55 4.71 -13.75 8.02
N SER A 56 5.90 -14.20 8.42
CA SER A 56 6.23 -15.61 8.58
C SER A 56 7.33 -15.74 9.63
N LEU A 57 7.14 -16.60 10.63
CA LEU A 57 8.21 -16.90 11.60
C LEU A 57 9.44 -17.50 10.91
N LYS A 58 9.24 -18.29 9.85
CA LYS A 58 10.33 -18.94 9.11
C LYS A 58 11.05 -17.95 8.18
N ASN A 59 10.29 -17.18 7.40
CA ASN A 59 10.84 -16.41 6.29
C ASN A 59 11.03 -14.92 6.59
N THR A 60 10.25 -14.35 7.51
CA THR A 60 10.33 -12.94 7.91
C THR A 60 10.26 -12.76 9.44
N PRO A 61 11.12 -13.46 10.22
CA PRO A 61 11.07 -13.42 11.69
C PRO A 61 11.22 -12.00 12.25
N GLY A 62 12.03 -11.16 11.62
CA GLY A 62 12.18 -9.75 12.02
C GLY A 62 10.88 -8.94 11.94
N LYS A 63 9.99 -9.23 10.98
CA LYS A 63 8.68 -8.57 10.88
C LYS A 63 7.73 -9.03 11.99
N ILE A 64 7.81 -10.29 12.42
CA ILE A 64 7.06 -10.82 13.57
C ILE A 64 7.57 -10.21 14.88
N LEU A 65 8.89 -10.19 15.09
CA LEU A 65 9.50 -9.56 16.26
C LEU A 65 9.16 -8.08 16.35
N SER A 66 9.14 -7.38 15.21
CA SER A 66 8.67 -6.00 15.11
C SER A 66 7.20 -5.84 15.52
N LEU A 67 6.34 -6.82 15.24
CA LEU A 67 4.94 -6.77 15.66
C LEU A 67 4.79 -6.99 17.17
N ILE A 68 5.58 -7.92 17.73
CA ILE A 68 5.62 -8.21 19.17
C ILE A 68 6.21 -7.03 19.94
N SER A 69 7.23 -6.34 19.40
CA SER A 69 7.84 -5.18 20.07
C SER A 69 6.86 -4.02 20.24
N LYS A 70 5.80 -3.93 19.42
CA LYS A 70 4.70 -2.95 19.61
C LYS A 70 3.90 -3.18 20.89
N LEU A 71 4.00 -4.37 21.50
CA LEU A 71 3.36 -4.71 22.77
C LEU A 71 4.24 -4.40 23.98
N ILE A 72 5.51 -4.02 23.77
CA ILE A 72 6.45 -3.68 24.83
C ILE A 72 6.43 -2.15 24.99
N PRO A 73 5.89 -1.61 26.09
CA PRO A 73 6.02 -0.18 26.36
C PRO A 73 7.50 0.20 26.39
N PHE A 74 7.85 1.36 25.83
CA PHE A 74 9.21 1.94 25.75
C PHE A 74 10.15 1.41 24.65
N PHE A 75 9.68 0.56 23.71
CA PHE A 75 10.47 0.14 22.55
C PHE A 75 9.89 0.72 21.24
N GLU A 76 10.52 1.76 20.68
CA GLU A 76 10.14 2.32 19.38
C GLU A 76 10.78 1.52 18.24
N PHE A 77 9.93 0.91 17.40
CA PHE A 77 10.38 0.27 16.17
C PHE A 77 9.56 0.74 14.96
N ASN A 78 10.28 1.12 13.90
CA ASN A 78 9.73 1.63 12.65
C ASN A 78 9.11 0.50 11.80
N SER A 79 7.78 0.43 11.77
CA SER A 79 7.03 -0.41 10.84
C SER A 79 6.13 0.47 9.98
N PRO A 80 5.92 0.16 8.68
CA PRO A 80 4.88 0.82 7.91
C PRO A 80 3.51 0.64 8.61
N PRO A 81 2.59 1.62 8.46
CA PRO A 81 1.30 1.60 9.11
C PRO A 81 0.52 0.34 8.74
N SER A 82 -0.14 -0.26 9.73
CA SER A 82 -1.11 -1.32 9.48
C SER A 82 -2.33 -0.71 8.79
N PHE A 83 -2.70 -1.24 7.62
CA PHE A 83 -3.90 -0.83 6.91
C PHE A 83 -5.14 -1.10 7.77
N ILE A 84 -5.89 -0.05 8.11
CA ILE A 84 -7.19 -0.16 8.78
C ILE A 84 -8.23 -0.29 7.66
N ARG A 85 -8.57 -1.51 7.22
CA ARG A 85 -9.64 -1.70 6.24
C ARG A 85 -10.44 -2.99 6.42
N ASN A 86 -11.70 -2.89 5.97
CA ASN A 86 -12.63 -4.01 5.88
C ASN A 86 -12.23 -4.92 4.72
N GLY A 87 -11.58 -6.04 5.03
CA GLY A 87 -11.22 -7.05 4.03
C GLY A 87 -10.19 -8.00 4.59
N ASN A 88 -10.35 -9.30 4.30
CA ASN A 88 -9.31 -10.27 4.63
C ASN A 88 -8.17 -10.11 3.63
N ARG A 89 -6.96 -9.82 4.14
CA ARG A 89 -5.75 -9.89 3.34
C ARG A 89 -5.46 -11.36 3.03
N LEU A 90 -5.44 -11.67 1.74
CA LEU A 90 -5.10 -12.98 1.21
C LEU A 90 -3.65 -12.98 0.75
N TYR A 91 -3.07 -14.17 0.58
CA TYR A 91 -1.74 -14.35 0.01
C TYR A 91 -1.83 -15.31 -1.16
N LEU A 92 -1.18 -14.98 -2.27
CA LEU A 92 -1.07 -15.88 -3.40
C LEU A 92 -0.31 -17.13 -2.94
N ASP A 93 -0.91 -18.29 -3.15
CA ASP A 93 -0.20 -19.53 -2.89
C ASP A 93 0.80 -19.76 -4.01
N MET A 94 2.08 -19.58 -3.69
CA MET A 94 3.20 -19.82 -4.60
C MET A 94 4.01 -21.00 -4.13
N SER A 95 4.45 -21.83 -5.08
CA SER A 95 5.49 -22.84 -4.85
C SER A 95 6.85 -22.19 -4.61
N ASP A 96 7.81 -22.99 -4.15
CA ASP A 96 9.18 -22.51 -3.95
C ASP A 96 9.85 -22.16 -5.30
N GLU A 97 9.51 -22.87 -6.38
CA GLU A 97 9.96 -22.58 -7.74
C GLU A 97 9.40 -21.27 -8.28
N GLU A 98 8.10 -21.01 -8.09
CA GLU A 98 7.46 -19.75 -8.49
C GLU A 98 8.05 -18.57 -7.70
N LEU A 99 8.33 -18.77 -6.41
CA LEU A 99 8.97 -17.75 -5.59
C LEU A 99 10.42 -17.48 -6.04
N ALA A 100 11.16 -18.54 -6.40
CA ALA A 100 12.51 -18.39 -6.96
C ALA A 100 12.48 -17.64 -8.29
N LEU A 101 11.54 -17.97 -9.19
CA LEU A 101 11.35 -17.28 -10.46
C LEU A 101 11.01 -15.79 -10.23
N LYS A 102 10.09 -15.49 -9.32
CA LYS A 102 9.75 -14.12 -8.95
C LYS A 102 10.97 -13.33 -8.48
N ARG A 103 11.77 -13.91 -7.57
CA ARG A 103 13.00 -13.28 -7.07
C ARG A 103 14.00 -13.03 -8.19
N HIS A 104 14.12 -13.96 -9.14
CA HIS A 104 14.93 -13.76 -10.33
C HIS A 104 14.41 -12.60 -11.19
N MET A 105 13.10 -12.54 -11.45
CA MET A 105 12.48 -11.43 -12.21
C MET A 105 12.72 -10.08 -11.54
N LEU A 106 12.63 -9.99 -10.21
CA LEU A 106 12.91 -8.75 -9.47
C LEU A 106 14.35 -8.26 -9.65
N GLN A 107 15.32 -9.16 -9.84
CA GLN A 107 16.73 -8.81 -10.07
C GLN A 107 16.96 -8.18 -11.45
N LEU A 108 16.05 -8.36 -12.40
CA LEU A 108 16.17 -7.79 -13.74
C LEU A 108 15.90 -6.27 -13.77
N PHE A 109 15.32 -5.70 -12.71
CA PHE A 109 15.10 -4.26 -12.56
C PHE A 109 16.37 -3.53 -12.11
N VAL A 110 17.45 -3.64 -12.90
CA VAL A 110 18.80 -3.19 -12.55
C VAL A 110 18.94 -1.68 -12.29
N SER A 111 17.98 -0.87 -12.72
CA SER A 111 17.94 0.58 -12.43
C SER A 111 17.36 0.92 -11.06
N GLN A 112 16.80 -0.06 -10.35
CA GLN A 112 16.16 0.09 -9.03
C GLN A 112 17.05 -0.47 -7.91
N ASP A 113 16.71 -0.19 -6.65
CA ASP A 113 17.33 -0.85 -5.48
C ASP A 113 16.93 -2.34 -5.45
N VAL A 114 17.66 -3.19 -6.17
CA VAL A 114 17.40 -4.64 -6.26
C VAL A 114 17.34 -5.29 -4.88
N LYS A 115 18.20 -4.86 -3.95
CA LYS A 115 18.17 -5.38 -2.57
C LYS A 115 16.86 -4.99 -1.89
N GLY A 116 16.48 -3.71 -1.97
CA GLY A 116 15.19 -3.23 -1.48
C GLY A 116 14.00 -3.95 -2.11
N LEU A 117 14.04 -4.20 -3.42
CA LEU A 117 12.99 -4.94 -4.13
C LEU A 117 12.87 -6.39 -3.61
N LEU A 118 13.98 -7.08 -3.40
CA LEU A 118 13.97 -8.44 -2.86
C LEU A 118 13.51 -8.49 -1.39
N ASP A 119 13.91 -7.51 -0.58
CA ASP A 119 13.54 -7.40 0.83
C ASP A 119 12.03 -7.09 0.99
N LEU A 120 11.45 -6.34 0.05
CA LEU A 120 10.04 -5.96 0.08
C LEU A 120 9.16 -6.99 -0.65
N TYR A 121 9.50 -7.35 -1.88
CA TYR A 121 8.65 -8.10 -2.79
C TYR A 121 9.10 -9.54 -3.02
N GLY A 122 10.26 -9.98 -2.51
CA GLY A 122 10.80 -11.32 -2.72
C GLY A 122 10.10 -12.45 -1.95
N HIS A 123 8.84 -12.26 -1.57
CA HIS A 123 7.99 -13.15 -0.76
C HIS A 123 6.62 -13.37 -1.44
N LYS A 124 5.76 -14.23 -0.87
CA LYS A 124 4.38 -14.41 -1.37
C LYS A 124 3.65 -13.06 -1.36
N ASP A 125 3.00 -12.73 -2.47
CA ASP A 125 2.24 -11.49 -2.61
C ASP A 125 0.94 -11.58 -1.86
N SER A 126 0.61 -10.49 -1.22
CA SER A 126 -0.70 -10.32 -0.64
C SER A 126 -1.63 -9.57 -1.57
N TYR A 127 -2.92 -9.85 -1.47
CA TYR A 127 -3.95 -9.12 -2.18
C TYR A 127 -5.24 -9.08 -1.34
N GLN A 128 -6.19 -8.25 -1.75
CA GLN A 128 -7.52 -8.18 -1.15
C GLN A 128 -8.58 -7.93 -2.21
N ILE A 129 -9.84 -8.26 -1.92
CA ILE A 129 -10.95 -7.93 -2.82
C ILE A 129 -11.20 -6.42 -2.82
N TYR A 130 -11.50 -5.85 -3.99
CA TYR A 130 -11.89 -4.45 -4.12
C TYR A 130 -13.23 -4.18 -3.42
N THR A 131 -13.32 -3.08 -2.69
CA THR A 131 -14.47 -2.77 -1.80
C THR A 131 -15.25 -1.50 -2.18
N ASP A 132 -15.16 -1.05 -3.42
CA ASP A 132 -15.85 0.14 -3.96
C ASP A 132 -15.70 1.43 -3.13
N TYR A 133 -14.51 2.04 -3.22
CA TYR A 133 -14.17 3.23 -2.44
C TYR A 133 -14.95 4.48 -2.83
N ASP A 134 -15.20 5.31 -1.82
CA ASP A 134 -15.45 6.73 -2.01
C ASP A 134 -14.11 7.47 -2.16
N TYR A 135 -13.66 7.63 -3.41
CA TYR A 135 -12.41 8.33 -3.76
C TYR A 135 -12.40 9.83 -3.45
N SER A 136 -13.52 10.40 -3.02
CA SER A 136 -13.53 11.76 -2.46
C SER A 136 -12.92 11.82 -1.06
N LYS A 137 -12.80 10.67 -0.39
CA LYS A 137 -12.25 10.51 0.96
C LYS A 137 -10.88 9.83 0.92
N PRO A 138 -10.03 10.14 1.91
CA PRO A 138 -8.76 9.45 2.03
C PRO A 138 -8.96 7.93 2.24
N PRO A 139 -7.94 7.13 1.87
CA PRO A 139 -7.95 5.68 2.00
C PRO A 139 -7.97 5.16 3.45
N PHE A 140 -7.85 6.04 4.44
CA PHE A 140 -7.82 5.76 5.86
C PHE A 140 -8.61 6.86 6.58
N GLY A 141 -9.19 6.53 7.73
CA GLY A 141 -9.79 7.55 8.60
C GLY A 141 -8.71 8.49 9.10
N TYR A 142 -8.54 9.65 8.47
CA TYR A 142 -7.58 10.66 8.88
C TYR A 142 -8.08 11.42 10.10
N ASP A 143 -9.37 11.75 10.12
CA ASP A 143 -10.02 12.50 11.20
C ASP A 143 -10.01 11.69 12.50
N GLY A 144 -9.43 12.26 13.55
CA GLY A 144 -9.21 11.63 14.85
C GLY A 144 -7.99 10.69 14.92
N SER A 145 -7.21 10.58 13.85
CA SER A 145 -6.05 9.68 13.81
C SER A 145 -4.79 10.28 14.47
N ILE A 146 -3.85 9.41 14.85
CA ILE A 146 -2.51 9.82 15.30
C ILE A 146 -1.79 10.60 14.18
N ALA A 147 -2.01 10.26 12.91
CA ALA A 147 -1.40 10.95 11.78
C ALA A 147 -1.87 12.40 11.66
N GLU A 148 -3.17 12.67 11.89
CA GLU A 148 -3.71 14.03 11.94
C GLU A 148 -3.11 14.83 13.11
N HIS A 149 -3.03 14.23 14.30
CA HIS A 149 -2.40 14.86 15.46
C HIS A 149 -0.92 15.17 15.22
N VAL A 150 -0.17 14.26 14.63
CA VAL A 150 1.25 14.48 14.31
C VAL A 150 1.40 15.57 13.25
N ASN A 151 0.59 15.58 12.20
CA ASN A 151 0.64 16.61 11.16
C ASN A 151 0.22 17.99 11.68
N SER A 152 -0.79 18.08 12.55
CA SER A 152 -1.17 19.36 13.16
C SER A 152 -0.05 19.91 14.03
N LEU A 153 0.63 19.07 14.81
CA LEU A 153 1.79 19.47 15.62
C LEU A 153 3.00 19.89 14.76
N LYS A 154 3.19 19.31 13.57
CA LYS A 154 4.23 19.73 12.60
C LYS A 154 4.02 21.14 12.03
N THR A 155 2.80 21.68 12.08
CA THR A 155 2.51 23.06 11.61
C THR A 155 2.99 24.15 12.57
N ILE A 156 3.33 23.78 13.82
CA ILE A 156 3.82 24.72 14.84
C ILE A 156 5.36 24.83 14.71
N PRO A 157 5.93 26.02 14.41
CA PRO A 157 7.35 26.16 14.05
C PRO A 157 8.34 25.63 15.10
N VAL A 158 8.05 25.81 16.39
CA VAL A 158 8.92 25.39 17.51
C VAL A 158 8.84 23.88 17.72
N LEU A 159 7.63 23.29 17.62
CA LEU A 159 7.46 21.84 17.70
C LEU A 159 8.02 21.13 16.47
N ARG A 160 7.98 21.75 15.29
CA ARG A 160 8.53 21.16 14.05
C ARG A 160 9.99 20.78 14.21
N SER A 161 10.82 21.66 14.77
CA SER A 161 12.25 21.40 14.99
C SER A 161 12.50 20.31 16.04
N PHE A 162 11.69 20.28 17.10
CA PHE A 162 11.76 19.26 18.15
C PHE A 162 11.30 17.88 17.66
N LEU A 163 10.17 17.83 16.95
CA LEU A 163 9.65 16.62 16.32
C LEU A 163 10.58 16.10 15.22
N TRP A 164 11.21 17.00 14.44
CA TRP A 164 12.21 16.58 13.45
C TRP A 164 13.49 16.06 14.11
N TRP A 165 13.85 16.54 15.30
CA TRP A 165 14.99 16.01 16.06
C TRP A 165 14.69 14.62 16.68
N ILE A 166 13.47 14.41 17.19
CA ILE A 166 13.03 13.13 17.77
C ILE A 166 12.71 12.09 16.69
N PHE A 167 11.93 12.47 15.68
CA PHE A 167 11.41 11.59 14.63
C PHE A 167 12.18 11.67 13.30
N GLY A 168 13.14 12.60 13.14
CA GLY A 168 13.98 12.66 11.93
C GLY A 168 14.93 11.46 11.81
N LYS A 169 15.22 10.79 12.93
CA LYS A 169 15.91 9.49 12.96
C LYS A 169 14.97 8.30 12.78
N THR A 170 13.67 8.49 12.92
CA THR A 170 12.65 7.49 12.61
C THR A 170 12.23 7.57 11.16
N LYS A 171 13.17 7.79 10.23
CA LYS A 171 12.96 7.43 8.82
C LYS A 171 12.67 5.92 8.79
N THR A 172 11.42 5.52 8.99
CA THR A 172 10.80 4.58 8.08
C THR A 172 11.29 5.00 6.70
N ARG A 173 11.90 4.08 5.95
CA ARG A 173 12.06 4.25 4.49
C ARG A 173 10.65 4.33 3.90
N HIS A 174 10.01 5.45 4.15
CA HIS A 174 8.87 5.98 3.49
C HIS A 174 9.44 7.27 2.89
N PRO A 175 9.20 7.55 1.61
CA PRO A 175 9.08 8.97 1.27
C PRO A 175 8.09 9.52 2.29
N ASP A 176 8.43 10.63 2.96
CA ASP A 176 7.48 11.35 3.80
C ASP A 176 6.11 11.22 3.15
N PRO A 177 5.09 10.63 3.82
CA PRO A 177 3.76 11.03 3.48
C PRO A 177 3.67 12.45 4.06
N ASP A 178 4.16 13.42 3.29
CA ASP A 178 3.20 14.41 2.83
C ASP A 178 2.04 13.55 2.36
N TYR A 179 1.05 13.35 3.24
CA TYR A 179 -0.20 12.71 2.90
C TYR A 179 -0.81 13.66 1.88
N MET A 180 -0.32 13.58 0.65
CA MET A 180 -0.87 14.17 -0.54
C MET A 180 -2.08 13.32 -0.80
N ILE A 181 -3.11 13.52 0.05
CA ILE A 181 -4.43 12.93 -0.10
C ILE A 181 -4.82 13.32 -1.51
N THR A 182 -4.72 12.36 -2.42
CA THR A 182 -5.10 12.57 -3.80
C THR A 182 -6.61 12.65 -3.80
N LYS A 183 -7.13 13.87 -3.67
CA LYS A 183 -8.56 14.15 -3.76
C LYS A 183 -8.94 14.10 -5.23
N ILE A 184 -9.52 12.98 -5.65
CA ILE A 184 -10.06 12.84 -6.99
C ILE A 184 -11.45 13.47 -6.97
N LYS A 185 -11.58 14.66 -7.57
CA LYS A 185 -12.91 15.25 -7.80
C LYS A 185 -13.67 14.37 -8.78
N ILE A 186 -14.84 13.90 -8.38
CA ILE A 186 -15.77 13.19 -9.26
C ILE A 186 -16.83 14.21 -9.66
N ASP A 187 -16.85 14.62 -10.91
CA ASP A 187 -17.99 15.33 -11.46
C ASP A 187 -19.14 14.32 -11.60
N THR A 188 -20.29 14.63 -11.00
CA THR A 188 -21.48 13.75 -10.96
C THR A 188 -22.21 13.62 -12.30
N GLU A 189 -21.57 14.00 -13.41
CA GLU A 189 -22.15 13.93 -14.75
C GLU A 189 -21.25 13.08 -15.65
N GLY A 190 -21.59 11.79 -15.80
CA GLY A 190 -20.90 10.86 -16.69
C GLY A 190 -21.46 9.45 -16.69
#